data_AF-A0A1M4XJ19-F1
#
_entry.id   AF-A0A1M4XJ19-F1
#
_cell.length_a   1.000
_cell.length_b   1.000
_cell.length_c   1.000
_cell.angle_alpha   90.00
_cell.angle_beta   90.00
_cell.angle_gamma   90.00
#
_symmetry.space_group_name_H-M   'P 1'
#
loop_
_entity.id
_entity.type
_entity.pdbx_description
1 polymer ?
#
loop_
_entity_poly.entity_id
_entity_poly.type
_entity_poly.pdbx_seq_one_letter_code
_entity_poly.pdbx_strand_id
1 'polypeptide(L)'
;MRKVFSSLRLENVEAVARLLRDAGIEVKIEHGRSYRGYRRGNFSYDSRKLPEQMPAVWIVRAEDQPRGRQILRELGLLEDARQQGGYLPAALQTTEKATVTRRPAAPGRRLKLWLLALIGAVIALALVQTRKPAPAPANKAPATAAPAMPTLETITDPQVFRYDVPTALVARLLEHALHGKTPAQACVRVDGRDPSPAALAAARVPAAIQLRPASACAGQHEAAANTIAIDDYMTDGSGSGEVTLAVGTSPPQVLSVTRQGRQWQIGATRPASADADRR
;
A
#
# COMPACT_ATOMS: atom_id res chain seq x y z
N MET A 1 -24.78 -12.14 -21.59
CA MET A 1 -25.18 -11.23 -20.48
C MET A 1 -23.95 -10.53 -19.93
N ARG A 2 -24.03 -9.24 -19.57
CA ARG A 2 -22.91 -8.47 -18.97
C ARG A 2 -23.35 -7.70 -17.73
N LYS A 3 -22.54 -7.74 -16.68
CA LYS A 3 -22.79 -7.03 -15.42
C LYS A 3 -22.68 -5.52 -15.63
N VAL A 4 -23.66 -4.77 -15.17
CA VAL A 4 -23.68 -3.30 -15.28
C VAL A 4 -23.69 -2.59 -13.94
N PHE A 5 -24.28 -3.17 -12.92
CA PHE A 5 -24.37 -2.57 -11.60
C PHE A 5 -24.38 -3.64 -10.52
N SER A 6 -23.74 -3.38 -9.38
CA SER A 6 -23.77 -4.25 -8.21
C SER A 6 -23.79 -3.41 -6.95
N SER A 7 -24.61 -3.79 -5.97
CA SER A 7 -24.68 -3.10 -4.69
C SER A 7 -24.90 -4.11 -3.58
N LEU A 8 -24.41 -3.78 -2.39
CA LEU A 8 -24.71 -4.54 -1.18
C LEU A 8 -26.20 -4.42 -0.81
N ARG A 9 -26.87 -3.31 -1.21
CA ARG A 9 -28.30 -3.12 -0.98
C ARG A 9 -29.08 -3.67 -2.14
N LEU A 10 -29.87 -4.69 -1.88
CA LEU A 10 -30.69 -5.36 -2.87
C LEU A 10 -31.76 -4.41 -3.44
N GLU A 11 -32.27 -3.50 -2.62
CA GLU A 11 -33.25 -2.49 -3.04
C GLU A 11 -32.68 -1.58 -4.14
N ASN A 12 -31.40 -1.24 -4.06
CA ASN A 12 -30.73 -0.42 -5.09
C ASN A 12 -30.62 -1.21 -6.41
N VAL A 13 -30.29 -2.50 -6.33
CA VAL A 13 -30.18 -3.39 -7.50
C VAL A 13 -31.56 -3.57 -8.14
N GLU A 14 -32.62 -3.74 -7.35
CA GLU A 14 -34.00 -3.85 -7.83
C GLU A 14 -34.48 -2.53 -8.48
N ALA A 15 -34.16 -1.38 -7.87
CA ALA A 15 -34.50 -0.07 -8.42
C ALA A 15 -33.81 0.17 -9.78
N VAL A 16 -32.52 -0.14 -9.88
CA VAL A 16 -31.77 -0.05 -11.13
C VAL A 16 -32.32 -1.02 -12.18
N ALA A 17 -32.68 -2.24 -11.78
CA ALA A 17 -33.27 -3.20 -12.71
C ALA A 17 -34.63 -2.72 -13.23
N ARG A 18 -35.48 -2.11 -12.39
CA ARG A 18 -36.75 -1.50 -12.82
C ARG A 18 -36.49 -0.39 -13.83
N LEU A 19 -35.57 0.52 -13.50
CA LEU A 19 -35.21 1.64 -14.38
C LEU A 19 -34.76 1.19 -15.77
N LEU A 20 -33.91 0.16 -15.85
CA LEU A 20 -33.46 -0.37 -17.13
C LEU A 20 -34.60 -1.06 -17.91
N ARG A 21 -35.51 -1.75 -17.22
CA ARG A 21 -36.71 -2.33 -17.87
C ARG A 21 -37.65 -1.27 -18.40
N ASP A 22 -37.85 -0.18 -17.67
CA ASP A 22 -38.69 0.95 -18.09
C ASP A 22 -38.11 1.62 -19.34
N ALA A 23 -36.79 1.58 -19.53
CA ALA A 23 -36.11 2.01 -20.75
C ALA A 23 -36.14 0.98 -21.90
N GLY A 24 -36.85 -0.14 -21.72
CA GLY A 24 -36.98 -1.22 -22.71
C GLY A 24 -35.79 -2.17 -22.79
N ILE A 25 -34.92 -2.18 -21.77
CA ILE A 25 -33.72 -3.04 -21.74
C ILE A 25 -33.99 -4.31 -20.94
N GLU A 26 -33.68 -5.46 -21.55
CA GLU A 26 -33.86 -6.76 -20.91
C GLU A 26 -32.75 -7.03 -19.87
N VAL A 27 -33.14 -7.20 -18.60
CA VAL A 27 -32.19 -7.37 -17.48
C VAL A 27 -32.53 -8.56 -16.58
N LYS A 28 -31.47 -9.21 -16.07
CA LYS A 28 -31.51 -10.29 -15.09
C LYS A 28 -30.85 -9.81 -13.79
N ILE A 29 -31.48 -10.12 -12.65
CA ILE A 29 -30.89 -9.90 -11.32
C ILE A 29 -30.26 -11.22 -10.87
N GLU A 30 -28.97 -11.20 -10.57
CA GLU A 30 -28.26 -12.31 -9.91
C GLU A 30 -28.15 -12.02 -8.41
N HIS A 31 -28.21 -13.09 -7.60
CA HIS A 31 -28.23 -13.02 -6.13
C HIS A 31 -29.31 -12.06 -5.58
N GLY A 32 -30.47 -12.05 -6.25
CA GLY A 32 -31.65 -11.29 -5.84
C GLY A 32 -32.41 -11.91 -4.67
N ARG A 33 -33.63 -11.43 -4.38
CA ARG A 33 -34.53 -12.08 -3.41
C ARG A 33 -34.92 -13.45 -3.97
N SER A 34 -34.17 -14.50 -3.63
CA SER A 34 -34.64 -15.85 -3.91
C SER A 34 -35.88 -16.11 -3.04
N TYR A 35 -36.86 -16.80 -3.62
CA TYR A 35 -38.22 -17.00 -3.11
C TYR A 35 -38.32 -17.74 -1.75
N ARG A 36 -37.21 -18.08 -1.11
CA ARG A 36 -37.15 -18.59 0.28
C ARG A 36 -35.92 -18.01 0.99
N GLY A 37 -36.13 -17.26 2.06
CA GLY A 37 -35.07 -16.99 3.02
C GLY A 37 -35.12 -15.62 3.64
N TYR A 38 -36.05 -15.47 4.57
CA TYR A 38 -36.08 -14.46 5.60
C TYR A 38 -34.72 -14.36 6.32
N ARG A 39 -33.80 -13.53 5.82
CA ARG A 39 -32.68 -13.01 6.62
C ARG A 39 -32.76 -11.50 6.62
N ARG A 40 -33.36 -10.95 7.68
CA ARG A 40 -33.14 -9.56 8.09
C ARG A 40 -31.70 -9.46 8.63
N GLY A 41 -30.72 -9.61 7.75
CA GLY A 41 -29.32 -9.35 8.11
C GLY A 41 -29.13 -7.84 8.15
N ASN A 42 -28.62 -7.32 9.26
CA ASN A 42 -28.23 -5.92 9.32
C ASN A 42 -27.17 -5.66 8.25
N PHE A 43 -27.48 -4.74 7.35
CA PHE A 43 -26.59 -4.27 6.30
C PHE A 43 -25.33 -3.66 6.94
N SER A 44 -24.14 -4.15 6.58
CA SER A 44 -22.86 -3.63 7.04
C SER A 44 -21.98 -3.23 5.85
N TYR A 45 -21.35 -2.07 5.94
CA TYR A 45 -20.31 -1.62 4.99
C TYR A 45 -18.90 -2.09 5.39
N ASP A 46 -18.76 -2.89 6.45
CA ASP A 46 -17.43 -3.40 6.85
C ASP A 46 -16.88 -4.32 5.77
N SER A 47 -15.77 -3.90 5.16
CA SER A 47 -15.06 -4.65 4.12
C SER A 47 -14.76 -6.11 4.48
N ARG A 48 -14.59 -6.40 5.78
CA ARG A 48 -14.31 -7.74 6.33
C ARG A 48 -15.53 -8.66 6.38
N LYS A 49 -16.73 -8.12 6.16
CA LYS A 49 -18.01 -8.83 6.23
C LYS A 49 -18.80 -8.77 4.93
N LEU A 50 -18.15 -8.45 3.81
CA LEU A 50 -18.84 -8.47 2.52
C LEU A 50 -19.26 -9.90 2.16
N PRO A 51 -20.50 -10.10 1.68
CA PRO A 51 -20.91 -11.39 1.15
C PRO A 51 -20.10 -11.70 -0.12
N GLU A 52 -19.65 -12.94 -0.25
CA GLU A 52 -18.94 -13.45 -1.44
C GLU A 52 -19.76 -13.25 -2.72
N GLN A 53 -21.08 -13.32 -2.60
CA GLN A 53 -22.03 -13.13 -3.69
C GLN A 53 -22.82 -11.83 -3.49
N MET A 54 -22.44 -10.78 -4.21
CA MET A 54 -23.13 -9.49 -4.19
C MET A 54 -24.31 -9.48 -5.18
N PRO A 55 -25.48 -8.95 -4.77
CA PRO A 55 -26.58 -8.67 -5.70
C PRO A 55 -26.12 -7.79 -6.87
N ALA A 56 -26.48 -8.19 -8.09
CA ALA A 56 -26.05 -7.52 -9.30
C ALA A 56 -27.09 -7.55 -10.42
N VAL A 57 -27.12 -6.48 -11.21
CA VAL A 57 -27.91 -6.38 -12.45
C VAL A 57 -27.03 -6.71 -13.64
N TRP A 58 -27.54 -7.62 -14.48
CA TRP A 58 -26.93 -8.06 -15.72
C TRP A 58 -27.86 -7.72 -16.88
N ILE A 59 -27.32 -7.12 -17.94
CA ILE A 59 -28.09 -6.96 -19.18
C ILE A 59 -28.01 -8.27 -19.95
N VAL A 60 -29.17 -8.77 -20.38
CA VAL A 60 -29.30 -10.06 -21.07
C VAL A 60 -28.65 -9.97 -22.46
N ARG A 61 -29.11 -8.99 -23.23
CA ARG A 61 -28.70 -8.67 -24.61
C ARG A 61 -27.41 -7.86 -24.64
N ALA A 62 -26.50 -8.21 -25.53
CA ALA A 62 -25.20 -7.53 -25.58
C ALA A 62 -25.32 -6.15 -26.25
N GLU A 63 -26.23 -6.04 -27.21
CA GLU A 63 -26.57 -4.84 -27.98
C GLU A 63 -27.12 -3.70 -27.12
N ASP A 64 -27.84 -4.02 -26.03
CA ASP A 64 -28.40 -3.02 -25.12
C ASP A 64 -27.39 -2.50 -24.09
N GLN A 65 -26.18 -3.09 -24.05
CA GLN A 65 -25.17 -2.75 -23.05
C GLN A 65 -24.67 -1.30 -23.12
N PRO A 66 -24.34 -0.73 -24.30
CA PRO A 66 -23.91 0.66 -24.40
C PRO A 66 -25.01 1.63 -23.95
N ARG A 67 -26.25 1.36 -24.37
CA ARG A 67 -27.44 2.15 -24.03
C ARG A 67 -27.73 2.11 -22.53
N GLY A 68 -27.71 0.92 -21.92
CA GLY A 68 -27.93 0.78 -20.47
C GLY A 68 -26.87 1.50 -19.65
N ARG A 69 -25.60 1.44 -20.06
CA ARG A 69 -24.51 2.19 -19.40
C ARG A 69 -24.61 3.69 -19.60
N GLN A 70 -25.14 4.15 -20.73
CA GLN A 70 -25.39 5.57 -20.95
C GLN A 70 -26.43 6.10 -19.97
N ILE A 71 -27.58 5.42 -19.86
CA ILE A 71 -28.66 5.80 -18.92
C ILE A 71 -28.15 5.85 -17.49
N LEU A 72 -27.37 4.86 -17.05
CA LEU A 72 -26.82 4.85 -15.69
C LEU A 72 -25.82 5.97 -15.43
N ARG A 73 -25.06 6.42 -16.45
CA ARG A 73 -24.15 7.56 -16.33
C ARG A 73 -24.90 8.89 -16.26
N GLU A 74 -25.94 9.07 -17.06
CA GLU A 74 -26.79 10.26 -17.03
C GLU A 74 -27.43 10.49 -15.66
N LEU A 75 -27.68 9.39 -14.93
CA LEU A 75 -28.22 9.40 -13.57
C LEU A 75 -27.15 9.45 -12.47
N GLY A 76 -25.87 9.51 -12.82
CA GLY A 76 -24.76 9.53 -11.86
C GLY A 76 -24.58 8.21 -11.08
N LEU A 77 -25.11 7.09 -11.58
CA LEU A 77 -24.98 5.77 -10.96
C LEU A 77 -23.74 5.00 -11.40
N LEU A 78 -23.04 5.49 -12.43
CA LEU A 78 -21.75 4.99 -12.89
C LEU A 78 -20.79 6.16 -13.04
N GLU A 79 -19.66 6.10 -12.35
CA GLU A 79 -18.54 6.99 -12.58
C GLU A 79 -17.94 6.71 -13.96
N ASP A 80 -17.68 7.78 -14.73
CA ASP A 80 -17.01 7.64 -16.01
C ASP A 80 -15.65 6.98 -15.79
N ALA A 81 -15.46 5.83 -16.42
CA ALA A 81 -14.21 5.08 -16.43
C ALA A 81 -12.97 5.91 -16.85
N ARG A 82 -13.16 7.13 -17.38
CA ARG A 82 -12.08 8.09 -17.67
C ARG A 82 -11.54 8.83 -16.44
N GLN A 83 -12.25 8.84 -15.31
CA GLN A 83 -11.75 9.39 -14.04
C GLN A 83 -10.92 8.41 -13.21
N GLN A 84 -10.74 7.17 -13.68
CA GLN A 84 -9.94 6.14 -13.00
C GLN A 84 -8.43 6.44 -12.96
N GLY A 85 -7.99 7.61 -13.43
CA GLY A 85 -6.61 8.09 -13.33
C GLY A 85 -6.25 8.79 -12.02
N GLY A 86 -7.21 9.03 -11.11
CA GLY A 86 -6.86 9.66 -9.83
C GLY A 86 -8.02 9.80 -8.86
N TYR A 87 -7.82 9.31 -7.63
CA TYR A 87 -8.71 9.44 -6.47
C TYR A 87 -8.85 10.89 -5.95
N LEU A 88 -8.57 11.90 -6.77
CA LEU A 88 -8.62 13.31 -6.38
C LEU A 88 -9.95 13.92 -6.89
N PRO A 89 -10.74 14.56 -6.00
CA PRO A 89 -11.94 15.27 -6.42
C PRO A 89 -11.56 16.34 -7.45
N ALA A 90 -12.41 16.55 -8.46
CA ALA A 90 -12.14 17.44 -9.59
C ALA A 90 -11.70 18.87 -9.17
N ALA A 91 -12.13 19.34 -8.01
CA ALA A 91 -11.72 20.62 -7.43
C ALA A 91 -10.23 20.71 -7.03
N LEU A 92 -9.53 19.56 -6.90
CA LEU A 92 -8.11 19.46 -6.56
C LEU A 92 -7.23 19.06 -7.76
N GLN A 93 -7.83 18.83 -8.93
CA GLN A 93 -7.09 18.59 -10.17
C GLN A 93 -6.69 19.93 -10.80
N THR A 94 -5.90 20.72 -10.08
CA THR A 94 -5.28 21.92 -10.64
C THR A 94 -4.09 21.50 -11.49
N THR A 95 -4.28 21.55 -12.80
CA THR A 95 -3.20 21.62 -13.77
C THR A 95 -2.22 22.73 -13.40
N GLU A 96 -0.94 22.33 -13.31
CA GLU A 96 0.26 23.13 -13.53
C GLU A 96 0.51 24.45 -12.76
N LYS A 97 1.70 24.47 -12.14
CA LYS A 97 2.56 25.66 -11.92
C LYS A 97 1.91 26.84 -11.18
N ALA A 98 1.94 26.75 -9.85
CA ALA A 98 2.06 27.94 -9.01
C ALA A 98 3.25 27.77 -8.08
N THR A 99 4.34 28.47 -8.38
CA THR A 99 5.46 28.75 -7.48
C THR A 99 4.90 29.40 -6.21
N VAL A 100 4.77 28.62 -5.14
CA VAL A 100 4.41 29.16 -3.83
C VAL A 100 5.64 29.85 -3.24
N THR A 101 5.66 31.17 -3.35
CA THR A 101 6.52 32.05 -2.59
C THR A 101 6.36 31.74 -1.10
N ARG A 102 7.48 31.43 -0.45
CA ARG A 102 7.59 31.12 0.98
C ARG A 102 7.00 32.26 1.82
N ARG A 103 5.80 32.05 2.38
CA ARG A 103 5.17 32.97 3.34
C ARG A 103 6.00 32.96 4.65
N PRO A 104 6.34 34.12 5.25
CA PRO A 104 7.14 34.16 6.47
C PRO A 104 6.37 33.54 7.65
N ALA A 105 7.12 32.85 8.51
CA ALA A 105 6.59 32.11 9.65
C ALA A 105 5.86 33.02 10.63
N ALA A 106 4.60 32.69 10.93
CA ALA A 106 3.81 33.39 11.93
C ALA A 106 4.36 33.18 13.37
N PRO A 107 4.24 34.17 14.27
CA PRO A 107 4.82 34.17 15.62
C PRO A 107 4.18 33.19 16.63
N GLY A 108 3.31 32.27 16.21
CA GLY A 108 2.59 31.35 17.09
C GLY A 108 3.40 30.17 17.66
N ARG A 109 4.61 29.90 17.14
CA ARG A 109 5.42 28.75 17.60
C ARG A 109 6.09 29.00 18.95
N ARG A 110 6.45 30.25 19.27
CA ARG A 110 7.13 30.59 20.54
C ARG A 110 6.19 30.46 21.74
N LEU A 111 4.93 30.87 21.59
CA LEU A 111 3.90 30.71 22.63
C LEU A 111 3.58 29.24 22.92
N LYS A 112 3.48 28.41 21.88
CA LYS A 112 3.28 26.95 22.03
C LYS A 112 4.44 26.27 22.77
N LEU A 113 5.68 26.66 22.49
CA LEU A 113 6.85 26.10 23.17
C LEU A 113 6.91 26.55 24.64
N TRP A 114 6.56 27.80 24.93
CA TRP A 114 6.53 28.31 26.30
C TRP A 114 5.45 27.62 27.16
N LEU A 115 4.27 27.39 26.58
CA LEU A 115 3.19 26.63 27.24
C LEU A 115 3.59 25.18 27.54
N LEU A 116 4.25 24.50 26.59
CA LEU A 116 4.72 23.12 26.80
C LEU A 116 5.79 23.03 27.90
N ALA A 117 6.69 24.02 27.97
CA ALA A 117 7.70 24.09 29.03
C ALA A 117 7.07 24.26 30.42
N LEU A 118 6.02 25.10 30.53
CA LEU A 118 5.31 25.33 31.79
C LEU A 118 4.57 24.07 32.26
N ILE A 119 3.89 23.37 31.36
CA ILE A 119 3.22 22.09 31.67
C ILE A 119 4.25 21.05 32.13
N GLY A 120 5.39 20.95 31.44
CA GLY A 120 6.49 20.05 31.84
C GLY A 120 7.02 20.34 33.25
N ALA A 121 7.18 21.62 33.60
CA ALA A 121 7.65 22.02 34.92
C ALA A 121 6.65 21.64 36.04
N VAL A 122 5.34 21.81 35.80
CA VAL A 122 4.29 21.43 36.76
C VAL A 122 4.28 19.91 36.98
N ILE A 123 4.40 19.11 35.91
CA ILE A 123 4.45 17.64 36.01
C ILE A 123 5.70 17.19 36.78
N ALA A 124 6.86 17.79 36.49
CA ALA A 124 8.10 17.46 37.20
C ALA A 124 8.00 17.77 38.70
N LEU A 125 7.40 18.92 39.06
CA LEU A 125 7.20 19.31 40.46
C LEU A 125 6.23 18.35 41.17
N ALA A 126 5.15 17.93 40.51
CA ALA A 126 4.20 16.97 41.05
C ALA A 126 4.85 15.60 41.31
N LEU A 127 5.68 15.10 40.39
CA LEU A 127 6.39 13.82 40.53
C LEU A 127 7.44 13.81 41.64
N VAL A 128 8.04 14.97 41.96
CA VAL A 128 8.99 15.12 43.07
C VAL A 128 8.26 15.12 44.42
N GLN A 129 7.06 15.70 44.50
CA GLN A 129 6.27 15.73 45.74
C GLN A 129 5.61 14.39 46.10
N THR A 130 5.44 13.48 45.12
CA THR A 130 4.77 12.18 45.35
C THR A 130 5.71 11.01 45.65
N ARG A 131 7.02 11.23 45.84
CA ARG A 131 7.96 10.16 46.20
C ARG A 131 7.81 9.74 47.67
N LYS A 132 6.81 8.91 47.97
CA LYS A 132 6.82 8.01 49.14
C LYS A 132 7.60 6.73 48.75
N PRO A 133 8.49 6.20 49.61
CA PRO A 133 9.10 4.91 49.34
C PRO A 133 8.07 3.82 49.58
N ALA A 134 7.87 2.94 48.61
CA ALA A 134 7.07 1.73 48.75
C ALA A 134 7.98 0.48 48.70
N PRO A 135 7.64 -0.56 49.48
CA PRO A 135 8.50 -1.69 49.82
C PRO A 135 8.53 -2.80 48.74
N ALA A 136 9.43 -3.76 49.00
CA ALA A 136 9.84 -4.91 48.20
C ALA A 136 8.71 -5.79 47.61
N PRO A 137 8.97 -6.51 46.50
CA PRO A 137 7.96 -7.26 45.75
C PRO A 137 7.48 -8.53 46.48
N ALA A 138 6.16 -8.69 46.58
CA ALA A 138 5.51 -9.92 47.01
C ALA A 138 5.37 -10.91 45.83
N ASN A 139 5.56 -12.19 46.16
CA ASN A 139 5.52 -13.36 45.29
C ASN A 139 4.27 -13.43 44.40
N LYS A 140 4.46 -13.87 43.15
CA LYS A 140 3.38 -14.33 42.26
C LYS A 140 2.94 -15.74 42.66
N ALA A 141 1.67 -15.88 43.05
CA ALA A 141 0.98 -17.16 43.07
C ALA A 141 0.51 -17.54 41.64
N PRO A 142 0.38 -18.84 41.30
CA PRO A 142 0.03 -19.28 39.95
C PRO A 142 -1.46 -19.08 39.65
N ALA A 143 -1.75 -18.62 38.43
CA ALA A 143 -3.11 -18.47 37.92
C ALA A 143 -3.66 -19.81 37.42
N THR A 144 -4.82 -20.17 37.92
CA THR A 144 -5.65 -21.30 37.51
C THR A 144 -6.11 -21.17 36.05
N ALA A 145 -6.07 -22.28 35.33
CA ALA A 145 -6.49 -22.41 33.93
C ALA A 145 -7.99 -22.13 33.75
N ALA A 146 -8.32 -21.30 32.76
CA ALA A 146 -9.68 -21.14 32.23
C ALA A 146 -9.91 -22.15 31.08
N PRO A 147 -11.13 -22.68 30.90
CA PRO A 147 -11.42 -23.69 29.88
C PRO A 147 -11.34 -23.14 28.45
N ALA A 148 -10.77 -23.95 27.57
CA ALA A 148 -10.56 -23.65 26.16
C ALA A 148 -11.89 -23.51 25.39
N MET A 149 -12.05 -22.40 24.70
CA MET A 149 -13.01 -22.28 23.60
C MET A 149 -12.42 -22.97 22.35
N PRO A 150 -13.24 -23.58 21.48
CA PRO A 150 -12.76 -24.16 20.24
C PRO A 150 -12.18 -23.06 19.34
N THR A 151 -10.89 -23.15 19.09
CA THR A 151 -10.17 -22.35 18.10
C THR A 151 -10.76 -22.59 16.72
N LEU A 152 -11.42 -21.58 16.16
CA LEU A 152 -11.44 -21.39 14.72
C LEU A 152 -9.98 -21.35 14.27
N GLU A 153 -9.58 -22.31 13.44
CA GLU A 153 -8.30 -22.29 12.74
C GLU A 153 -8.24 -20.98 11.94
N THR A 154 -7.65 -19.97 12.56
CA THR A 154 -7.22 -18.78 11.85
C THR A 154 -6.08 -19.28 10.98
N ILE A 155 -6.31 -19.31 9.66
CA ILE A 155 -5.24 -19.47 8.67
C ILE A 155 -4.26 -18.33 8.94
N THR A 156 -3.29 -18.58 9.81
CA THR A 156 -2.20 -17.68 10.18
C THR A 156 -0.98 -18.13 9.40
N ASP A 157 -1.16 -18.40 8.11
CA ASP A 157 -0.03 -18.53 7.22
C ASP A 157 0.20 -17.11 6.67
N PRO A 158 1.27 -16.41 7.08
CA PRO A 158 1.59 -15.11 6.50
C PRO A 158 1.87 -15.35 5.02
N GLN A 159 0.88 -15.12 4.16
CA GLN A 159 1.04 -15.28 2.74
C GLN A 159 2.08 -14.25 2.27
N VAL A 160 3.29 -14.73 1.97
CA VAL A 160 4.36 -13.91 1.43
C VAL A 160 4.16 -13.81 -0.08
N PHE A 161 3.92 -12.60 -0.58
CA PHE A 161 3.67 -12.34 -1.98
C PHE A 161 4.89 -11.71 -2.64
N ARG A 162 5.22 -12.16 -3.85
CA ARG A 162 6.16 -11.46 -4.72
C ARG A 162 5.45 -10.29 -5.39
N TYR A 163 6.06 -9.11 -5.32
CA TYR A 163 5.52 -7.87 -5.90
C TYR A 163 6.60 -7.14 -6.69
N ASP A 164 6.19 -6.27 -7.61
CA ASP A 164 7.12 -5.39 -8.32
C ASP A 164 7.80 -4.44 -7.32
N VAL A 165 9.11 -4.24 -7.47
CA VAL A 165 9.88 -3.38 -6.56
C VAL A 165 9.40 -1.92 -6.69
N PRO A 166 8.86 -1.30 -5.62
CA PRO A 166 8.36 0.07 -5.68
C PRO A 166 9.47 1.08 -6.00
N THR A 167 9.17 2.11 -6.79
CA THR A 167 10.12 3.16 -7.20
C THR A 167 10.87 3.81 -6.02
N ALA A 168 10.17 4.09 -4.92
CA ALA A 168 10.78 4.68 -3.73
C ALA A 168 11.72 3.71 -2.99
N LEU A 169 11.49 2.40 -3.10
CA LEU A 169 12.37 1.38 -2.54
C LEU A 169 13.65 1.28 -3.39
N VAL A 170 13.52 1.26 -4.73
CA VAL A 170 14.65 1.28 -5.66
C VAL A 170 15.61 2.43 -5.33
N ALA A 171 15.10 3.65 -5.20
CA ALA A 171 15.91 4.82 -4.88
C ALA A 171 16.71 4.65 -3.58
N ARG A 172 16.10 4.10 -2.53
CA ARG A 172 16.76 3.86 -1.24
C ARG A 172 17.78 2.73 -1.28
N LEU A 173 17.52 1.67 -2.04
CA LEU A 173 18.47 0.58 -2.25
C LEU A 173 19.70 1.05 -3.05
N LEU A 174 19.53 1.93 -4.02
CA LEU A 174 20.64 2.54 -4.76
C LEU A 174 21.53 3.39 -3.84
N GLU A 175 20.93 4.23 -3.00
CA GLU A 175 21.67 5.02 -2.01
C GLU A 175 22.45 4.13 -1.04
N HIS A 176 21.88 3.00 -0.64
CA HIS A 176 22.54 2.02 0.23
C HIS A 176 23.68 1.28 -0.47
N ALA A 177 23.45 0.79 -1.70
CA ALA A 177 24.45 0.05 -2.48
C ALA A 177 25.69 0.89 -2.81
N LEU A 178 25.49 2.20 -3.00
CA LEU A 178 26.54 3.17 -3.33
C LEU A 178 27.11 3.90 -2.10
N HIS A 179 26.64 3.57 -0.90
CA HIS A 179 27.14 4.22 0.31
C HIS A 179 28.64 3.93 0.49
N GLY A 180 29.46 4.98 0.48
CA GLY A 180 30.93 4.87 0.58
C GLY A 180 31.63 4.39 -0.69
N LYS A 181 30.91 4.18 -1.79
CA LYS A 181 31.46 3.82 -3.11
C LYS A 181 31.26 4.98 -4.09
N THR A 182 32.26 5.26 -4.92
CA THR A 182 32.20 6.36 -5.91
C THR A 182 32.58 5.89 -7.31
N PRO A 183 31.84 4.93 -7.90
CA PRO A 183 32.05 4.59 -9.30
C PRO A 183 31.65 5.76 -10.19
N ALA A 184 32.39 5.99 -11.29
CA ALA A 184 32.03 7.02 -12.26
C ALA A 184 30.66 6.74 -12.92
N GLN A 185 30.33 5.45 -13.09
CA GLN A 185 29.07 5.00 -13.68
C GLN A 185 28.54 3.77 -12.92
N ALA A 186 27.23 3.72 -12.68
CA ALA A 186 26.56 2.57 -12.09
C ALA A 186 25.35 2.15 -12.92
N CYS A 187 25.31 0.87 -13.28
CA CYS A 187 24.33 0.29 -14.18
C CYS A 187 23.24 -0.41 -13.37
N VAL A 188 21.99 0.01 -13.51
CA VAL A 188 20.90 -0.43 -12.64
C VAL A 188 19.93 -1.31 -13.40
N ARG A 189 19.54 -2.42 -12.77
CA ARG A 189 18.48 -3.34 -13.24
C ARG A 189 17.51 -3.62 -12.09
N VAL A 190 16.22 -3.65 -12.40
CA VAL A 190 15.15 -3.94 -11.43
C VAL A 190 14.25 -5.04 -12.00
N ASP A 191 14.11 -6.15 -11.27
CA ASP A 191 13.33 -7.33 -11.68
C ASP A 191 13.66 -7.80 -13.11
N GLY A 192 14.96 -7.84 -13.44
CA GLY A 192 15.45 -8.19 -14.77
C GLY A 192 15.17 -7.17 -15.89
N ARG A 193 14.56 -6.01 -15.59
CA ARG A 193 14.21 -4.96 -16.55
C ARG A 193 14.93 -3.64 -16.27
N ASP A 194 14.87 -2.73 -17.24
CA ASP A 194 15.38 -1.37 -17.03
C ASP A 194 14.51 -0.62 -16.01
N PRO A 195 15.13 0.11 -15.06
CA PRO A 195 14.40 0.89 -14.08
C PRO A 195 13.66 2.06 -14.73
N SER A 196 12.51 2.42 -14.17
CA SER A 196 11.81 3.64 -14.58
C SER A 196 12.69 4.89 -14.41
N PRO A 197 12.61 5.89 -15.31
CA PRO A 197 13.38 7.13 -15.18
C PRO A 197 13.12 7.87 -13.87
N ALA A 198 11.88 7.79 -13.35
CA ALA A 198 11.50 8.36 -12.07
C ALA A 198 12.25 7.71 -10.88
N ALA A 199 12.59 6.42 -10.96
CA ALA A 199 13.35 5.73 -9.93
C ALA A 199 14.81 6.18 -9.88
N LEU A 200 15.43 6.35 -11.05
CA LEU A 200 16.79 6.87 -11.14
C LEU A 200 16.87 8.32 -10.65
N ALA A 201 15.89 9.14 -11.01
CA ALA A 201 15.82 10.55 -10.59
C ALA A 201 15.52 10.73 -9.09
N ALA A 202 14.83 9.76 -8.46
CA ALA A 202 14.50 9.82 -7.04
C ALA A 202 15.67 9.44 -6.11
N ALA A 203 16.68 8.74 -6.64
CA ALA A 203 17.85 8.32 -5.88
C ALA A 203 18.77 9.51 -5.56
N ARG A 204 19.11 9.69 -4.28
CA ARG A 204 20.03 10.75 -3.81
C ARG A 204 21.47 10.26 -3.85
N VAL A 205 22.02 10.15 -5.06
CA VAL A 205 23.42 9.81 -5.28
C VAL A 205 24.28 11.07 -5.47
N PRO A 206 25.58 11.03 -5.13
CA PRO A 206 26.52 12.11 -5.45
C PRO A 206 26.51 12.43 -6.95
N ALA A 207 26.61 13.71 -7.31
CA ALA A 207 26.58 14.17 -8.70
C ALA A 207 27.72 13.60 -9.58
N ALA A 208 28.79 13.09 -8.95
CA ALA A 208 29.90 12.43 -9.64
C ALA A 208 29.52 11.04 -10.20
N ILE A 209 28.44 10.42 -9.73
CA ILE A 209 28.01 9.08 -10.14
C ILE A 209 26.92 9.19 -11.20
N GLN A 210 27.17 8.65 -12.39
CA GLN A 210 26.14 8.55 -13.43
C GLN A 210 25.35 7.25 -13.30
N LEU A 211 24.08 7.34 -12.92
CA LEU A 211 23.15 6.21 -12.94
C LEU A 211 22.63 5.98 -14.36
N ARG A 212 22.75 4.75 -14.87
CA ARG A 212 22.22 4.36 -16.18
C ARG A 212 21.42 3.06 -16.09
N PRO A 213 20.40 2.87 -16.95
CA PRO A 213 19.74 1.57 -17.06
C PRO A 213 20.72 0.53 -17.60
N ALA A 214 20.55 -0.73 -17.19
CA ALA A 214 21.44 -1.82 -17.57
C ALA A 214 21.56 -2.00 -19.10
N SER A 215 20.47 -1.79 -19.85
CA SER A 215 20.52 -1.83 -21.32
C SER A 215 21.45 -0.78 -21.95
N ALA A 216 21.55 0.40 -21.34
CA ALA A 216 22.41 1.49 -21.83
C ALA A 216 23.89 1.31 -21.45
N CYS A 217 24.22 0.26 -20.69
CA CYS A 217 25.58 -0.10 -20.29
C CYS A 217 26.18 -1.26 -21.11
N ALA A 218 25.43 -1.82 -22.06
CA ALA A 218 25.88 -2.94 -22.89
C ALA A 218 27.06 -2.53 -23.78
N GLY A 219 28.29 -2.79 -23.32
CA GLY A 219 29.50 -2.49 -24.08
C GLY A 219 30.80 -2.43 -23.28
N GLN A 220 30.76 -2.43 -21.94
CA GLN A 220 31.97 -2.33 -21.12
C GLN A 220 32.09 -3.55 -20.20
N HIS A 221 33.23 -4.25 -20.23
CA HIS A 221 33.56 -5.27 -19.22
C HIS A 221 33.59 -4.66 -17.79
N GLU A 222 33.71 -3.34 -17.68
CA GLU A 222 33.55 -2.57 -16.43
C GLU A 222 32.09 -2.46 -15.94
N ALA A 223 31.11 -2.67 -16.83
CA ALA A 223 29.69 -2.64 -16.47
C ALA A 223 29.35 -3.75 -15.47
N ALA A 224 29.98 -4.92 -15.56
CA ALA A 224 29.72 -6.03 -14.65
C ALA A 224 30.18 -5.72 -13.21
N ALA A 225 31.27 -4.98 -13.01
CA ALA A 225 31.76 -4.60 -11.69
C ALA A 225 30.88 -3.53 -11.01
N ASN A 226 30.22 -2.68 -11.80
CA ASN A 226 29.37 -1.59 -11.33
C ASN A 226 27.87 -1.81 -11.61
N THR A 227 27.46 -3.06 -11.82
CA THR A 227 26.04 -3.42 -11.99
C THR A 227 25.36 -3.55 -10.62
N ILE A 228 24.20 -2.92 -10.46
CA ILE A 228 23.33 -3.07 -9.30
C ILE A 228 22.05 -3.73 -9.79
N ALA A 229 21.79 -4.96 -9.36
CA ALA A 229 20.56 -5.68 -9.64
C ALA A 229 19.72 -5.77 -8.37
N ILE A 230 18.46 -5.35 -8.48
CA ILE A 230 17.46 -5.38 -7.41
C ILE A 230 16.33 -6.27 -7.89
N ASP A 231 16.11 -7.40 -7.22
CA ASP A 231 15.18 -8.42 -7.69
C ASP A 231 14.41 -9.04 -6.51
N ASP A 232 13.29 -9.68 -6.82
CA ASP A 232 12.56 -10.60 -5.92
C ASP A 232 12.09 -9.93 -4.62
N TYR A 233 11.39 -8.81 -4.75
CA TYR A 233 10.75 -8.17 -3.61
C TYR A 233 9.56 -9.01 -3.11
N MET A 234 9.70 -9.52 -1.89
CA MET A 234 8.70 -10.32 -1.18
C MET A 234 8.10 -9.51 -0.03
N THR A 235 6.78 -9.46 0.08
CA THR A 235 6.09 -8.73 1.16
C THR A 235 4.82 -9.45 1.58
N ASP A 236 4.47 -9.35 2.86
CA ASP A 236 3.23 -9.82 3.46
C ASP A 236 2.11 -8.75 3.43
N GLY A 237 2.37 -7.58 2.82
CA GLY A 237 1.44 -6.46 2.76
C GLY A 237 1.41 -5.57 4.02
N SER A 238 2.18 -5.90 5.06
CA SER A 238 2.27 -5.11 6.30
C SER A 238 3.13 -3.83 6.14
N GLY A 239 3.85 -3.73 5.02
CA GLY A 239 4.85 -2.69 4.79
C GLY A 239 6.28 -3.10 5.15
N SER A 240 6.49 -4.32 5.65
CA SER A 240 7.80 -4.99 5.62
C SER A 240 7.92 -5.98 4.48
N GLY A 241 9.16 -6.30 4.11
CA GLY A 241 9.45 -7.30 3.10
C GLY A 241 10.93 -7.63 3.04
N GLU A 242 11.28 -8.51 2.12
CA GLU A 242 12.65 -8.87 1.79
C GLU A 242 12.90 -8.58 0.32
N VAL A 243 14.10 -8.15 -0.02
CA VAL A 243 14.51 -7.87 -1.40
C VAL A 243 15.92 -8.37 -1.63
N THR A 244 16.15 -8.97 -2.80
CA THR A 244 17.48 -9.42 -3.20
C THR A 244 18.24 -8.27 -3.87
N LEU A 245 19.43 -7.97 -3.37
CA LEU A 245 20.36 -7.00 -3.93
C LEU A 245 21.66 -7.69 -4.33
N ALA A 246 22.06 -7.55 -5.58
CA ALA A 246 23.38 -7.93 -6.08
C ALA A 246 24.14 -6.70 -6.56
N VAL A 247 25.40 -6.56 -6.12
CA VAL A 247 26.25 -5.41 -6.45
C VAL A 247 27.56 -5.89 -7.06
N GLY A 248 27.76 -5.57 -8.33
CA GLY A 248 28.93 -5.95 -9.10
C GLY A 248 29.07 -7.47 -9.17
N THR A 249 30.26 -7.94 -8.77
CA THR A 249 30.59 -9.36 -8.64
C THR A 249 30.34 -9.92 -7.24
N SER A 250 29.77 -9.13 -6.32
CA SER A 250 29.49 -9.58 -4.96
C SER A 250 28.34 -10.59 -4.95
N PRO A 251 28.36 -11.59 -4.04
CA PRO A 251 27.26 -12.53 -3.93
C PRO A 251 25.95 -11.80 -3.59
N PRO A 252 24.80 -12.24 -4.14
CA PRO A 252 23.51 -11.64 -3.84
C PRO A 252 23.21 -11.69 -2.33
N GLN A 253 22.65 -10.59 -1.82
CA GLN A 253 22.26 -10.45 -0.42
C GLN A 253 20.76 -10.18 -0.34
N VAL A 254 20.10 -10.84 0.60
CA VAL A 254 18.72 -10.56 0.95
C VAL A 254 18.70 -9.50 2.05
N LEU A 255 17.98 -8.42 1.79
CA LEU A 255 17.83 -7.28 2.68
C LEU A 255 16.40 -7.24 3.21
N SER A 256 16.23 -7.19 4.53
CA SER A 256 14.95 -6.88 5.13
C SER A 256 14.67 -5.38 4.96
N VAL A 257 13.49 -5.02 4.48
CA VAL A 257 13.09 -3.65 4.23
C VAL A 257 11.77 -3.33 4.93
N THR A 258 11.67 -2.15 5.51
CA THR A 258 10.47 -1.70 6.22
C THR A 258 10.09 -0.30 5.78
N ARG A 259 8.81 -0.12 5.46
CA ARG A 259 8.23 1.15 5.04
C ARG A 259 7.75 1.95 6.24
N GLN A 260 8.29 3.16 6.42
CA GLN A 260 7.81 4.16 7.37
C GLN A 260 7.20 5.34 6.60
N GLY A 261 5.87 5.29 6.40
CA GLY A 261 5.14 6.29 5.62
C GLY A 261 5.56 6.30 4.15
N ARG A 262 6.34 7.31 3.73
CA ARG A 262 6.89 7.41 2.35
C ARG A 262 8.35 6.98 2.24
N GLN A 263 9.00 6.69 3.36
CA GLN A 263 10.41 6.33 3.38
C GLN A 263 10.59 4.83 3.59
N TRP A 264 11.68 4.29 3.05
CA TRP A 264 12.10 2.92 3.25
C TRP A 264 13.35 2.88 4.11
N GLN A 265 13.32 1.99 5.10
CA GLN A 265 14.44 1.64 5.95
C GLN A 265 14.94 0.25 5.58
N ILE A 266 16.25 0.09 5.58
CA ILE A 266 16.93 -1.17 5.31
C ILE A 266 17.40 -1.70 6.66
N GLY A 267 17.01 -2.93 6.97
CA GLY A 267 17.28 -3.63 8.22
C GLY A 267 18.42 -4.62 8.06
N ALA A 268 18.18 -5.86 8.51
CA ALA A 268 19.18 -6.92 8.48
C ALA A 268 19.54 -7.34 7.05
N THR A 269 20.80 -7.69 6.86
CA THR A 269 21.35 -8.22 5.61
C THR A 269 21.79 -9.66 5.83
N ARG A 270 21.39 -10.57 4.94
CA ARG A 270 21.75 -11.98 4.97
C ARG A 270 22.16 -12.45 3.57
N PRO A 271 23.07 -13.42 3.42
CA PRO A 271 23.44 -13.96 2.11
C PRO A 271 22.28 -14.75 1.49
N ALA A 272 22.06 -14.61 0.18
CA ALA A 272 20.95 -15.29 -0.52
C ALA A 272 21.09 -16.82 -0.57
N SER A 273 22.29 -17.37 -0.32
CA SER A 273 22.56 -18.81 -0.31
C SER A 273 21.94 -19.57 0.88
N ALA A 274 21.29 -18.88 1.82
CA ALA A 274 20.71 -19.49 3.01
C ALA A 274 19.28 -20.03 2.83
N ASP A 275 18.66 -19.87 1.65
CA ASP A 275 17.26 -20.27 1.39
C ASP A 275 17.08 -21.31 0.27
N ALA A 276 18.17 -21.94 -0.20
CA ALA A 276 18.10 -23.01 -1.20
C ALA A 276 17.43 -24.32 -0.70
N ASP A 277 17.11 -24.41 0.60
CA ASP A 277 16.58 -25.61 1.26
C ASP A 277 15.08 -25.51 1.63
N ARG A 278 14.37 -24.49 1.11
CA ARG A 278 12.97 -24.22 1.45
C ARG A 278 12.06 -24.06 0.22
N ARG A 279 12.17 -25.01 -0.72
CA ARG A 279 11.20 -25.23 -1.80
C ARG A 279 10.63 -26.64 -1.73
#